data_AF-K1U962-F1
#
_entry.id   AF-K1U962-F1
#
_cell.length_a   1.000
_cell.length_b   1.000
_cell.length_c   1.000
_cell.angle_alpha   90.00
_cell.angle_beta   90.00
_cell.angle_gamma   90.00
#
_symmetry.space_group_name_H-M   'P 1'
#
loop_
_entity.id
_entity.type
_entity.pdbx_description
1 polymer ?
#
loop_
_entity_poly.entity_id
_entity_poly.type
_entity_poly.pdbx_seq_one_letter_code
_entity_poly.pdbx_strand_id
1 'polypeptide(L)'
;MLKINDEEIVILSRMFGLPTDMTEAGLALKRQYALQEVILTCGTQGSYVFHDRGISFLHTPQVEVADTVGAGDSFTAGFCASLLRGCPIPEAHARAVAVSAYVCSQHGAMPRLPEELLQDRAPELG
;
A
#
# COMPACT_ATOMS: atom_id res chain seq x y z
N MET A 1 4.40 -5.12 9.66
CA MET A 1 3.57 -4.80 8.49
C MET A 1 3.03 -6.06 7.84
N LEU A 2 1.75 -6.10 7.50
CA LEU A 2 1.11 -7.11 6.63
C LEU A 2 0.53 -6.38 5.41
N LYS A 3 0.72 -6.91 4.20
CA LYS A 3 0.01 -6.45 3.00
C LYS A 3 -0.87 -7.58 2.47
N ILE A 4 -2.10 -7.24 2.14
CA ILE A 4 -3.10 -8.12 1.55
C ILE A 4 -3.88 -7.39 0.46
N ASN A 5 -4.50 -8.13 -0.45
CA ASN A 5 -5.47 -7.61 -1.41
C ASN A 5 -6.92 -7.88 -0.96
N ASP A 6 -7.87 -7.41 -1.77
CA ASP A 6 -9.31 -7.53 -1.57
C ASP A 6 -9.83 -8.98 -1.68
N GLU A 7 -9.20 -9.86 -2.45
CA GLU A 7 -9.53 -11.28 -2.45
C GLU A 7 -9.04 -11.99 -1.18
N GLU A 8 -7.81 -11.68 -0.76
CA GLU A 8 -7.16 -12.23 0.42
C GLU A 8 -7.89 -11.85 1.69
N ILE A 9 -8.35 -10.59 1.83
CA ILE A 9 -9.09 -10.19 3.04
C ILE A 9 -10.42 -10.95 3.19
N VAL A 10 -11.10 -11.29 2.08
CA VAL A 10 -12.31 -12.11 2.12
C VAL A 10 -12.01 -13.52 2.61
N ILE A 11 -10.88 -14.11 2.18
CA ILE A 11 -10.43 -15.43 2.65
C ILE A 11 -10.10 -15.37 4.15
N LEU A 12 -9.34 -14.36 4.58
CA LEU A 12 -8.97 -14.17 5.98
C LEU A 12 -10.20 -13.95 6.87
N SER A 13 -11.20 -13.18 6.41
CA SER A 13 -12.44 -12.98 7.17
C SER A 13 -13.18 -14.29 7.42
N ARG A 14 -13.21 -15.19 6.44
CA ARG A 14 -13.83 -16.52 6.62
C ARG A 14 -13.00 -17.42 7.54
N MET A 15 -11.68 -17.42 7.40
CA MET A 15 -10.78 -18.28 8.17
C MET A 15 -10.71 -17.89 9.65
N PHE A 16 -10.73 -16.59 9.94
CA PHE A 16 -10.50 -16.06 11.28
C PHE A 16 -11.74 -15.43 11.93
N GLY A 17 -12.90 -15.48 11.26
CA GLY A 17 -14.15 -14.89 11.78
C GLY A 17 -14.10 -13.37 11.89
N LEU A 18 -13.44 -12.70 10.95
CA LEU A 18 -13.35 -11.24 10.92
C LEU A 18 -14.63 -10.62 10.31
N PRO A 19 -14.87 -9.32 10.52
CA PRO A 19 -15.95 -8.60 9.84
C PRO A 19 -15.95 -8.79 8.31
N THR A 20 -17.14 -8.68 7.71
CA THR A 20 -17.31 -8.73 6.24
C THR A 20 -17.00 -7.39 5.57
N ASP A 21 -17.16 -6.28 6.29
CA ASP A 21 -16.70 -4.98 5.83
C ASP A 21 -15.16 -4.96 5.82
N MET A 22 -14.56 -4.57 4.69
CA MET A 22 -13.11 -4.64 4.49
C MET A 22 -12.33 -3.69 5.41
N THR A 23 -12.90 -2.53 5.74
CA THR A 23 -12.26 -1.55 6.62
C THR A 23 -12.23 -2.10 8.05
N GLU A 24 -13.37 -2.61 8.52
CA GLU A 24 -13.48 -3.25 9.83
C GLU A 24 -12.61 -4.52 9.94
N ALA A 25 -12.53 -5.31 8.87
CA ALA A 25 -11.67 -6.48 8.80
C ALA A 25 -10.17 -6.11 8.90
N GLY A 26 -9.73 -5.07 8.19
CA GLY A 26 -8.35 -4.58 8.26
C GLY A 26 -7.98 -4.07 9.65
N LEU A 27 -8.87 -3.32 10.29
CA LEU A 27 -8.71 -2.89 11.69
C LEU A 27 -8.70 -4.07 12.67
N ALA A 28 -9.57 -5.07 12.46
CA ALA A 28 -9.64 -6.27 13.29
C ALA A 28 -8.34 -7.08 13.19
N LEU A 29 -7.83 -7.33 11.98
CA LEU A 29 -6.54 -7.99 11.75
C LEU A 29 -5.40 -7.28 12.49
N LYS A 30 -5.31 -5.96 12.34
CA LYS A 30 -4.27 -5.17 12.99
C LYS A 30 -4.31 -5.36 14.51
N ARG A 31 -5.50 -5.25 15.13
CA ARG A 31 -5.68 -5.39 16.57
C ARG A 31 -5.39 -6.81 17.05
N GLN A 32 -5.99 -7.81 16.40
CA GLN A 32 -5.91 -9.22 16.81
C GLN A 32 -4.47 -9.74 16.82
N TYR A 33 -3.64 -9.29 15.88
CA TYR A 33 -2.26 -9.75 15.73
C TYR A 33 -1.22 -8.69 16.13
N ALA A 34 -1.63 -7.60 16.79
CA ALA A 34 -0.76 -6.51 17.23
C ALA A 34 0.19 -5.98 16.12
N LEU A 35 -0.32 -5.90 14.90
CA LEU A 35 0.47 -5.44 13.74
C LEU A 35 0.65 -3.92 13.79
N GLN A 36 1.84 -3.45 13.41
CA GLN A 36 2.14 -2.02 13.27
C GLN A 36 1.30 -1.39 12.14
N GLU A 37 1.36 -2.00 10.95
CA GLU A 37 0.56 -1.62 9.79
C GLU A 37 -0.09 -2.83 9.12
N VAL A 38 -1.33 -2.64 8.66
CA VAL A 38 -1.98 -3.52 7.68
C VAL A 38 -2.24 -2.68 6.43
N ILE A 39 -1.82 -3.19 5.27
CA ILE A 39 -2.05 -2.58 3.96
C ILE A 39 -3.07 -3.43 3.23
N LEU A 40 -4.14 -2.83 2.75
CA LEU A 40 -5.15 -3.46 1.92
C LEU A 40 -5.18 -2.80 0.55
N THR A 41 -4.83 -3.52 -0.51
CA THR A 41 -4.91 -3.03 -1.89
C THR A 41 -6.18 -3.51 -2.58
N CYS A 42 -6.93 -2.61 -3.22
CA CYS A 42 -8.22 -2.88 -3.85
C CYS A 42 -8.18 -2.59 -5.37
N GLY A 43 -7.11 -3.04 -6.04
CA GLY A 43 -6.93 -2.87 -7.48
C GLY A 43 -7.11 -1.42 -7.94
N THR A 44 -8.12 -1.17 -8.78
CA THR A 44 -8.43 0.15 -9.35
C THR A 44 -9.17 1.09 -8.40
N GLN A 45 -9.66 0.61 -7.26
CA GLN A 45 -10.42 1.42 -6.30
C GLN A 45 -9.52 2.27 -5.40
N GLY A 46 -8.36 1.71 -5.03
CA GLY A 46 -7.43 2.36 -4.12
C GLY A 46 -6.73 1.38 -3.18
N SER A 47 -6.18 1.93 -2.12
CA SER A 47 -5.58 1.17 -1.03
C SER A 47 -5.79 1.84 0.33
N TYR A 48 -5.84 1.02 1.37
CA TYR A 48 -5.87 1.44 2.76
C TYR A 48 -4.57 1.08 3.46
N VAL A 49 -4.12 1.94 4.38
CA VAL A 49 -3.09 1.62 5.37
C VAL A 49 -3.68 1.88 6.75
N PHE A 50 -3.88 0.81 7.50
CA PHE A 50 -4.33 0.84 8.89
C PHE A 50 -3.10 0.94 9.80
N HIS A 51 -2.98 1.99 10.61
CA HIS A 51 -1.84 2.24 11.48
C HIS A 51 -2.28 2.82 12.84
N ASP A 52 -1.36 2.98 13.79
CA ASP A 52 -1.70 3.39 15.17
C ASP A 52 -2.33 4.79 15.28
N ARG A 53 -2.09 5.65 14.29
CA ARG A 53 -2.62 7.02 14.23
C ARG A 53 -3.90 7.14 13.41
N GLY A 54 -4.42 6.05 12.85
CA GLY A 54 -5.64 6.06 12.05
C GLY A 54 -5.56 5.23 10.77
N ILE A 55 -6.30 5.66 9.76
CA ILE A 55 -6.40 5.00 8.46
C ILE A 55 -6.03 6.00 7.38
N SER A 56 -5.10 5.63 6.51
CA SER A 56 -4.81 6.36 5.28
C SER A 56 -5.47 5.63 4.12
N PHE A 57 -6.35 6.31 3.38
CA PHE A 57 -6.95 5.79 2.15
C PHE A 57 -6.54 6.67 0.97
N LEU A 58 -6.16 6.04 -0.15
CA LEU A 58 -5.83 6.72 -1.39
C LEU A 58 -6.47 5.98 -2.56
N HIS A 59 -7.06 6.73 -3.49
CA HIS A 59 -7.53 6.17 -4.76
C HIS A 59 -6.36 5.77 -5.66
N THR A 60 -6.55 4.71 -6.43
CA THR A 60 -5.57 4.30 -7.44
C THR A 60 -5.57 5.33 -8.58
N PRO A 61 -4.42 5.94 -8.92
CA PRO A 61 -4.31 6.86 -10.03
C PRO A 61 -4.75 6.22 -11.34
N GLN A 62 -5.47 6.97 -12.17
CA GLN A 62 -5.79 6.54 -13.52
C GLN A 62 -4.55 6.69 -14.39
N VAL A 63 -4.03 5.57 -14.87
CA VAL A 63 -2.89 5.47 -15.77
C VAL A 63 -3.24 4.56 -16.94
N GLU A 64 -2.61 4.75 -18.08
CA GLU A 64 -2.68 3.76 -19.16
C GLU A 64 -1.92 2.51 -18.71
N VAL A 65 -2.65 1.41 -18.50
CA VAL A 65 -2.08 0.16 -17.97
C VAL A 65 -1.45 -0.63 -19.11
N ALA A 66 -0.15 -0.86 -19.02
CA ALA A 66 0.61 -1.69 -19.97
C ALA A 66 0.78 -3.13 -19.47
N ASP A 67 1.03 -3.30 -18.16
CA ASP A 67 1.21 -4.59 -17.49
C ASP A 67 0.91 -4.41 -15.99
N THR A 68 0.40 -5.42 -15.30
CA THR A 68 0.15 -5.36 -13.84
C THR A 68 1.19 -6.15 -13.04
N VAL A 69 2.06 -6.89 -13.72
CA VAL A 69 3.13 -7.67 -13.11
C VAL A 69 4.06 -6.75 -12.33
N GLY A 70 4.29 -7.07 -11.05
CA GLY A 70 5.14 -6.27 -10.15
C GLY A 70 4.46 -5.07 -9.48
N ALA A 71 3.18 -4.77 -9.76
CA ALA A 71 2.46 -3.66 -9.11
C ALA A 71 2.42 -3.78 -7.58
N GLY A 72 2.15 -4.99 -7.06
CA GLY A 72 2.11 -5.25 -5.63
C GLY A 72 3.48 -5.22 -4.95
N ASP A 73 4.52 -5.70 -5.64
CA ASP A 73 5.90 -5.70 -5.13
C ASP A 73 6.47 -4.29 -5.10
N SER A 74 6.24 -3.52 -6.16
CA SER A 74 6.67 -2.12 -6.27
C SER A 74 5.96 -1.21 -5.27
N PHE A 75 4.66 -1.43 -5.01
CA PHE A 75 3.96 -0.77 -3.91
C PHE A 75 4.66 -1.05 -2.58
N THR A 76 4.92 -2.33 -2.29
CA THR A 76 5.53 -2.77 -1.02
C THR A 76 6.93 -2.19 -0.87
N ALA A 77 7.73 -2.23 -1.94
CA ALA A 77 9.07 -1.67 -1.98
C ALA A 77 9.06 -0.17 -1.74
N GLY A 78 8.20 0.59 -2.44
CA GLY A 78 8.06 2.04 -2.27
C GLY A 78 7.63 2.42 -0.86
N PHE A 79 6.68 1.69 -0.28
CA PHE A 79 6.23 1.90 1.10
C PHE A 79 7.35 1.66 2.11
N CYS A 80 8.00 0.49 2.06
CA CYS A 80 9.12 0.13 2.94
C CYS A 80 10.29 1.12 2.82
N ALA A 81 10.65 1.49 1.59
CA ALA A 81 11.74 2.41 1.32
C ALA A 81 11.46 3.81 1.90
N SER A 82 10.21 4.26 1.87
CA SER A 82 9.78 5.51 2.49
C SER A 82 9.83 5.44 4.02
N LEU A 83 9.34 4.35 4.61
CA LEU A 83 9.38 4.15 6.07
C LEU A 83 10.81 4.08 6.62
N LEU A 84 11.71 3.39 5.92
CA LEU A 84 13.13 3.30 6.31
C LEU A 84 13.83 4.65 6.30
N ARG A 85 13.29 5.64 5.59
CA ARG A 85 13.78 7.02 5.56
C ARG A 85 13.05 7.96 6.52
N GLY A 86 12.16 7.42 7.36
CA GLY A 86 11.45 8.18 8.38
C GLY A 86 10.25 8.97 7.86
N CYS A 87 9.78 8.70 6.63
CA CYS A 87 8.56 9.34 6.12
C CYS A 87 7.34 8.96 6.98
N PRO A 88 6.44 9.92 7.27
CA PRO A 88 5.14 9.60 7.85
C PRO A 88 4.35 8.62 6.96
N ILE A 89 3.55 7.75 7.59
CA ILE A 89 2.75 6.73 6.89
C ILE A 89 1.90 7.28 5.72
N PRO A 90 1.17 8.41 5.85
CA PRO A 90 0.42 8.95 4.73
C PRO A 90 1.30 9.31 3.51
N GLU A 91 2.52 9.80 3.74
CA GLU A 91 3.48 10.10 2.68
C GLU A 91 4.07 8.82 2.07
N ALA A 92 4.43 7.85 2.92
CA ALA A 92 4.89 6.54 2.47
C ALA A 92 3.82 5.83 1.61
N HIS A 93 2.55 5.94 2.01
CA HIS A 93 1.42 5.42 1.27
C HIS A 93 1.26 6.10 -0.09
N ALA A 94 1.32 7.43 -0.14
CA ALA A 94 1.23 8.18 -1.40
C ALA A 94 2.35 7.82 -2.38
N ARG A 95 3.59 7.66 -1.88
CA ARG A 95 4.74 7.21 -2.68
C ARG A 95 4.55 5.79 -3.20
N ALA A 96 4.11 4.87 -2.35
CA ALA A 96 3.83 3.49 -2.74
C ALA A 96 2.80 3.40 -3.87
N VAL A 97 1.71 4.18 -3.76
CA VAL A 97 0.68 4.30 -4.80
C VAL A 97 1.27 4.86 -6.10
N ALA A 98 2.08 5.92 -6.04
CA ALA A 98 2.70 6.52 -7.22
C ALA A 98 3.67 5.58 -7.93
N VAL A 99 4.52 4.89 -7.16
CA VAL A 99 5.47 3.88 -7.69
C VAL A 99 4.71 2.72 -8.33
N SER A 100 3.68 2.19 -7.65
CA SER A 100 2.88 1.08 -8.17
C SER A 100 2.14 1.48 -9.46
N ALA A 101 1.52 2.66 -9.50
CA ALA A 101 0.87 3.17 -10.69
C ALA A 101 1.84 3.38 -11.85
N TYR A 102 3.06 3.88 -11.58
CA TYR A 102 4.10 3.98 -12.60
C TYR A 102 4.47 2.60 -13.15
N VAL A 103 4.75 1.62 -12.28
CA VAL A 103 5.08 0.25 -12.72
C VAL A 103 3.95 -0.33 -13.58
N CYS A 104 2.68 -0.11 -13.21
CA CYS A 104 1.54 -0.55 -14.02
C CYS A 104 1.50 0.04 -15.44
N SER A 105 2.09 1.21 -15.65
CA SER A 105 2.17 1.87 -16.96
C SER A 105 3.33 1.41 -17.83
N GLN A 106 4.17 0.50 -17.32
CA GLN A 106 5.34 -0.03 -18.01
C GLN A 106 5.15 -1.53 -18.30
N HIS A 107 5.93 -2.07 -19.24
CA HIS A 107 5.98 -3.51 -19.48
C HIS A 107 6.97 -4.20 -18.52
N GLY A 108 6.53 -5.27 -17.85
CA GLY A 108 7.34 -6.05 -16.92
C GLY A 108 7.43 -5.47 -15.49
N ALA A 109 7.94 -6.28 -14.54
CA ALA A 109 7.90 -5.98 -13.10
C ALA A 109 8.89 -4.93 -12.57
N MET A 110 10.03 -4.72 -13.23
CA MET A 110 11.10 -3.85 -12.73
C MET A 110 11.56 -2.84 -13.80
N PRO A 111 10.70 -1.88 -14.19
CA PRO A 111 11.14 -0.77 -15.00
C PRO A 111 12.11 0.13 -14.22
N ARG A 112 12.93 0.89 -14.93
CA ARG A 112 13.72 1.96 -14.30
C ARG A 112 12.77 3.05 -13.82
N LEU A 113 12.74 3.30 -12.51
CA LEU A 113 11.91 4.37 -11.95
C LEU A 113 12.47 5.76 -12.33
N PRO A 114 11.60 6.74 -12.61
CA PRO A 114 11.95 8.15 -12.71
C PRO A 114 12.56 8.67 -11.40
N GLU A 115 13.47 9.62 -11.50
CA GLU A 115 14.20 10.18 -10.35
C GLU A 115 13.25 10.78 -9.31
N GLU A 116 12.13 11.36 -9.76
CA GLU A 116 11.12 11.99 -8.92
C GLU A 116 10.45 10.97 -7.96
N LEU A 117 10.36 9.70 -8.38
CA LEU A 117 9.82 8.62 -7.55
C LEU A 117 10.87 8.01 -6.62
N LEU A 118 12.15 8.36 -6.78
CA LEU A 118 13.26 7.93 -5.93
C LEU A 118 13.60 8.96 -4.84
N GLN A 119 13.14 10.21 -4.98
CA GLN A 119 13.48 11.31 -4.08
C GLN A 119 12.63 11.29 -2.80
N ASP A 120 13.21 10.74 -1.73
CA ASP A 120 12.65 10.76 -0.39
C ASP A 120 13.19 11.95 0.41
N ARG A 121 12.56 13.11 0.27
CA ARG A 121 12.74 14.16 1.26
C ARG A 121 11.85 13.85 2.46
N ALA A 122 12.46 13.33 3.52
CA ALA A 122 11.88 13.49 4.85
C ALA A 122 11.77 15.01 5.14
N PRO A 123 10.68 15.51 5.73
CA PRO A 123 10.65 16.88 6.19
C PRO A 123 11.84 17.11 7.13
N GLU A 124 12.59 18.20 6.90
CA GLU A 124 13.62 18.64 7.85
C GLU A 124 12.93 18.82 9.21
N LEU A 125 13.34 18.03 10.20
CA LEU A 125 12.91 18.20 11.58
C LEU A 125 13.48 19.54 12.07
N GLY A 126 12.67 20.60 11.95
CA GLY A 126 12.93 21.91 12.55
C GLY A 126 12.69 21.92 14.05
#